data_AF-A0A1S6U5P6-F1
#
_entry.id   AF-A0A1S6U5P6-F1
#
_cell.length_a   1.000
_cell.length_b   1.000
_cell.length_c   1.000
_cell.angle_alpha   90.00
_cell.angle_beta   90.00
_cell.angle_gamma   90.00
#
_symmetry.space_group_name_H-M   'P 1'
#
loop_
_entity.id
_entity.type
_entity.pdbx_description
1 polymer ?
#
loop_
_entity_poly.entity_id
_entity_poly.type
_entity_poly.pdbx_seq_one_letter_code
_entity_poly.pdbx_strand_id
1 'polypeptide(L)'
;MFDEIRFNTIERLPNYIFAEANAIKMAAIRNGQDIIDFFIGNPKSRTLQHIVDKFCEKINQDKTHSYSVLVGIYKLKLAIKFL
;
A
#
# COMPACT_ATOMS: atom_id res chain seq x y z
N MET A 1 19.86 -13.30 -9.03
CA MET A 1 20.07 -13.70 -7.63
C MET A 1 20.86 -14.99 -7.71
N PHE A 2 22.00 -15.10 -7.02
CA PHE A 2 22.84 -16.31 -7.11
C PHE A 2 22.05 -17.50 -6.58
N ASP A 3 21.83 -18.53 -7.40
CA ASP A 3 21.06 -19.72 -7.03
C ASP A 3 21.70 -20.50 -5.87
N GLU A 4 22.98 -20.22 -5.60
CA GLU A 4 23.80 -20.80 -4.53
C GLU A 4 23.47 -20.25 -3.12
N ILE A 5 22.77 -19.11 -3.02
CA ILE A 5 22.40 -18.51 -1.72
C ILE A 5 20.90 -18.68 -1.48
N ARG A 6 20.55 -19.74 -0.74
CA ARG A 6 19.17 -20.05 -0.35
C ARG A 6 18.93 -19.69 1.11
N PHE A 7 17.95 -18.84 1.37
CA PHE A 7 17.53 -18.47 2.73
C PHE A 7 16.29 -19.26 3.13
N ASN A 8 16.44 -20.18 4.09
CA ASN A 8 15.37 -21.05 4.59
C ASN A 8 14.10 -20.26 5.02
N THR A 9 14.25 -19.04 5.53
CA THR A 9 13.12 -18.18 5.93
C THR A 9 12.26 -17.74 4.73
N ILE A 10 12.89 -17.44 3.58
CA ILE A 10 12.15 -17.03 2.37
C ILE A 10 11.38 -18.22 1.80
N GLU A 11 11.99 -19.41 1.80
CA GLU A 11 11.36 -20.63 1.28
C GLU A 11 10.18 -21.11 2.13
N ARG A 12 10.07 -20.65 3.38
CA ARG A 12 8.95 -20.96 4.29
C ARG A 12 7.83 -19.94 4.23
N LEU A 13 7.97 -18.84 3.49
CA LEU A 13 6.89 -17.88 3.34
C LEU A 13 5.71 -18.55 2.65
N PRO A 14 4.51 -18.51 3.24
CA PRO A 14 3.34 -19.08 2.60
C PRO A 14 3.05 -18.33 1.30
N ASN A 15 2.50 -19.05 0.33
CA ASN A 15 2.02 -18.42 -0.90
C ASN A 15 0.97 -17.36 -0.56
N TYR A 16 1.06 -16.20 -1.21
CA TYR A 16 0.08 -15.14 -1.06
C TYR A 16 -1.21 -15.54 -1.79
N ILE A 17 -2.15 -16.14 -1.06
CA ILE A 17 -3.39 -16.72 -1.61
C ILE A 17 -4.17 -15.71 -2.48
N PHE A 18 -4.14 -14.44 -2.10
CA PHE A 18 -4.82 -13.38 -2.85
C PHE A 18 -4.22 -13.13 -4.25
N ALA A 19 -2.93 -13.46 -4.48
CA ALA A 19 -2.33 -13.32 -5.81
C ALA A 19 -2.95 -14.28 -6.83
N GLU A 20 -3.23 -15.52 -6.43
CA GLU A 20 -3.80 -16.53 -7.31
C GLU A 20 -5.24 -16.17 -7.70
N ALA A 21 -6.05 -15.79 -6.71
CA ALA A 21 -7.41 -15.29 -6.95
C ALA A 21 -7.41 -14.03 -7.83
N ASN A 22 -6.45 -13.12 -7.62
CA ASN A 22 -6.31 -11.93 -8.45
C ASN A 22 -5.87 -12.29 -9.88
N ALA A 23 -5.02 -13.30 -10.07
CA ALA A 23 -4.61 -13.77 -11.40
C ALA A 23 -5.80 -14.32 -12.20
N ILE A 24 -6.64 -15.13 -11.56
CA ILE A 24 -7.89 -15.66 -12.15
C ILE A 24 -8.84 -14.52 -12.53
N LYS A 25 -9.07 -13.59 -11.60
CA LYS A 25 -9.88 -12.39 -11.84
C LYS A 25 -9.36 -11.56 -13.02
N MET A 26 -8.05 -11.33 -13.07
CA MET A 26 -7.44 -10.57 -14.16
C MET A 26 -7.54 -11.28 -15.51
N ALA A 27 -7.43 -12.61 -15.54
CA ALA A 27 -7.64 -13.39 -16.77
C ALA A 27 -9.09 -13.28 -17.26
N ALA A 28 -10.07 -13.39 -16.36
CA ALA A 28 -11.49 -13.20 -16.65
C ALA A 28 -11.79 -11.81 -17.24
N ILE A 29 -11.26 -10.74 -16.62
CA ILE A 29 -11.38 -9.35 -17.12
C ILE A 29 -10.79 -9.22 -18.52
N ARG A 30 -9.60 -9.80 -18.78
CA ARG A 30 -8.96 -9.75 -20.12
C ARG A 30 -9.75 -10.49 -21.19
N ASN A 31 -10.50 -11.52 -20.80
CA ASN A 31 -11.40 -12.25 -21.69
C ASN A 31 -12.74 -11.53 -21.92
N GLY A 32 -12.89 -10.29 -21.43
CA GLY A 32 -14.10 -9.48 -21.62
C GLY A 32 -15.26 -9.87 -20.71
N GLN A 33 -15.02 -10.61 -19.62
CA GLN A 33 -16.05 -10.91 -18.64
C GLN A 33 -16.31 -9.69 -17.74
N ASP A 34 -17.59 -9.40 -17.48
CA ASP A 34 -17.99 -8.39 -16.50
C ASP A 34 -17.89 -8.99 -15.07
N ILE A 35 -17.01 -8.42 -14.24
CA ILE A 35 -16.66 -8.97 -12.94
C ILE A 35 -16.98 -7.96 -11.84
N ILE A 36 -17.82 -8.38 -10.89
CA ILE A 36 -18.06 -7.65 -9.64
C ILE A 36 -17.11 -8.20 -8.58
N ASP A 37 -16.14 -7.40 -8.18
CA ASP A 37 -15.12 -7.76 -7.21
C ASP A 37 -15.52 -7.34 -5.77
N PHE A 38 -15.85 -8.33 -4.93
CA PHE A 38 -16.08 -8.17 -3.49
C PHE A 38 -14.88 -8.61 -2.63
N PHE A 39 -13.79 -9.03 -3.28
CA PHE A 39 -12.66 -9.66 -2.61
C PHE A 39 -11.69 -8.64 -2.02
N ILE A 40 -11.52 -7.49 -2.67
CA ILE A 40 -10.58 -6.44 -2.23
C ILE A 40 -11.32 -5.30 -1.54
N GLY A 41 -10.99 -5.08 -0.25
CA GLY A 41 -11.54 -4.00 0.58
C GLY A 41 -10.97 -2.61 0.31
N ASN A 42 -10.47 -2.34 -0.89
CA ASN A 42 -9.93 -1.03 -1.22
C ASN A 42 -11.08 -0.02 -1.40
N PRO A 43 -11.09 1.09 -0.63
CA PRO A 43 -12.13 2.10 -0.79
C PRO A 43 -12.15 2.65 -2.22
N LYS A 44 -13.33 2.69 -2.85
CA LYS A 44 -13.49 3.31 -4.18
C LYS A 44 -13.53 4.84 -4.11
N SER A 45 -13.82 5.40 -2.94
CA SER A 45 -13.93 6.83 -2.73
C SER A 45 -12.57 7.51 -2.81
N ARG A 46 -12.54 8.69 -3.45
CA ARG A 46 -11.36 9.56 -3.41
C ARG A 46 -11.05 9.94 -1.96
N THR A 47 -9.76 10.05 -1.64
CA THR A 47 -9.29 10.67 -0.40
C THR A 47 -9.92 12.06 -0.22
N LEU A 48 -10.35 12.39 0.99
CA LEU A 48 -10.98 13.68 1.29
C LEU A 48 -10.09 14.86 0.88
N GLN A 49 -10.70 15.90 0.30
CA GLN A 49 -9.96 17.00 -0.33
C GLN A 49 -9.00 17.70 0.64
N HIS A 50 -9.42 17.96 1.89
CA HIS A 50 -8.57 18.61 2.88
C HIS A 50 -7.30 17.82 3.24
N ILE A 51 -7.30 16.48 3.09
CA ILE A 51 -6.12 15.64 3.28
C ILE A 51 -5.16 15.82 2.11
N VAL A 52 -5.69 15.84 0.89
CA VAL A 52 -4.92 16.08 -0.35
C VAL A 52 -4.29 17.47 -0.30
N ASP A 53 -5.08 18.49 0.06
CA ASP A 53 -4.59 19.87 0.18
C ASP A 53 -3.47 19.98 1.21
N LYS A 54 -3.63 19.32 2.38
CA LYS A 54 -2.59 19.32 3.42
C LYS A 54 -1.31 18.61 2.99
N PHE A 55 -1.44 17.54 2.21
CA PHE A 55 -0.31 16.85 1.62
C PHE A 55 0.44 17.75 0.63
N CYS A 56 -0.26 18.39 -0.29
CA CYS A 56 0.32 19.34 -1.25
C CYS A 56 0.96 20.55 -0.55
N GLU A 57 0.34 21.10 0.50
CA GLU A 57 0.92 22.17 1.32
C GLU A 57 2.27 21.76 1.93
N LYS A 58 2.41 20.49 2.35
CA LYS A 58 3.64 20.00 2.99
C LYS A 58 4.72 19.72 1.95
N ILE A 59 4.40 19.03 0.86
CA ILE A 59 5.40 18.63 -0.15
C ILE A 59 6.06 19.82 -0.84
N ASN A 60 5.36 20.97 -0.92
CA ASN A 60 5.90 22.21 -1.46
C ASN A 60 6.87 22.96 -0.50
N GLN A 61 7.15 22.42 0.69
CA GLN A 61 8.08 23.03 1.64
C GLN A 61 9.44 22.33 1.58
N ASP A 62 10.51 23.05 1.23
CA ASP A 62 11.88 22.51 1.08
C ASP A 62 12.32 21.66 2.28
N LYS A 63 11.99 22.10 3.49
CA LYS A 63 12.34 21.43 4.75
C LYS A 63 11.72 20.03 4.94
N THR A 64 10.76 19.63 4.11
CA THR A 64 10.03 18.36 4.24
C THR A 64 10.60 17.24 3.39
N HIS A 65 11.58 17.53 2.54
CA HIS A 65 12.17 16.54 1.62
C HIS A 65 13.24 15.67 2.29
N SER A 66 13.78 16.13 3.43
CA SER A 66 14.75 15.38 4.22
C SER A 66 14.14 14.16 4.90
N TYR A 67 14.99 13.21 5.29
CA TYR A 67 14.56 12.02 6.03
C TYR A 67 13.78 12.39 7.30
N SER A 68 12.69 11.63 7.52
CA SER A 68 12.00 11.63 8.81
C SER A 68 12.85 10.95 9.88
N VAL A 69 12.56 11.25 11.15
CA VAL A 69 13.07 10.45 12.27
C VAL A 69 12.58 9.00 12.17
N LEU A 70 13.41 8.05 12.60
CA LEU A 70 13.16 6.60 12.51
C LEU A 70 11.83 6.18 13.15
N VAL A 71 11.44 6.85 14.23
CA VAL A 71 10.23 6.57 15.00
C VAL A 71 8.99 7.32 14.48
N GLY A 72 9.04 7.86 13.26
CA GLY A 72 7.95 8.60 12.64
C GLY A 72 7.76 10.06 13.13
N ILE A 73 7.01 10.84 12.34
CA ILE A 73 6.81 12.29 12.52
C ILE A 73 6.13 12.59 13.86
N TYR A 74 6.76 13.45 14.69
CA TYR A 74 6.27 13.78 16.03
C TYR A 74 4.81 14.28 16.05
N LYS A 75 4.46 15.23 15.17
CA LYS A 75 3.10 15.79 15.09
C LYS A 75 2.05 14.74 14.71
N LEU A 76 2.40 13.76 13.87
CA LEU A 76 1.50 12.67 13.51
C LEU A 76 1.23 11.75 14.71
N LYS A 77 2.28 11.42 15.47
CA LYS A 77 2.14 10.60 16.69
C LYS A 77 1.27 11.26 17.75
N LEU A 78 1.40 12.57 17.93
CA LEU A 78 0.51 13.31 18.81
C LEU A 78 -0.94 13.20 18.35
N ALA A 79 -1.21 13.39 17.06
CA ALA A 79 -2.57 13.29 16.53
C ALA A 79 -3.19 11.89 16.72
N ILE A 80 -2.40 10.82 16.57
CA ILE A 80 -2.86 9.44 16.79
C ILE A 80 -3.09 9.15 18.28
N LYS A 81 -2.26 9.67 19.18
CA LYS A 81 -2.35 9.39 20.63
C LYS A 81 -3.67 9.89 21.24
N PHE A 82 -4.32 10.87 20.63
CA PHE A 82 -5.58 11.44 21.10
C PHE A 82 -6.82 10.85 20.39
N LEU A 83 -6.66 9.78 19.61
CA LEU A 83 -7.74 8.90 19.14
C LEU A 83 -7.87 7.69 20.08
#